data_AF-A0AAW9W7X1-F1
#
_entry.id   AF-A0AAW9W7X1-F1
#
_cell.length_a   1.000
_cell.length_b   1.000
_cell.length_c   1.000
_cell.angle_alpha   90.00
_cell.angle_beta   90.00
_cell.angle_gamma   90.00
#
_symmetry.space_group_name_H-M   'P 1'
#
loop_
_entity.id
_entity.type
_entity.pdbx_description
1 polymer ?
#
loop_
_entity_poly.entity_id
_entity_poly.type
_entity_poly.pdbx_seq_one_letter_code
_entity_poly.pdbx_strand_id
1 'polypeptide(L)'
;MEIEAKLHSLLDPFKERMRIFHSGEDANLSRMLESSQMVITRLVGSGNIHDHQIRELILERARYVYNDQVEFFYENFKADILALSLDKIEMEDSD
;
A
#
# COMPACT_ATOMS: atom_id res chain seq x y z
N MET A 1 -26.52 -10.81 -7.49
CA MET A 1 -26.22 -9.43 -7.09
C MET A 1 -24.72 -9.28 -7.26
N GLU A 2 -24.28 -8.70 -8.36
CA GLU A 2 -22.86 -8.35 -8.52
C GLU A 2 -22.59 -7.23 -7.51
N ILE A 3 -21.82 -7.54 -6.48
CA ILE A 3 -21.28 -6.48 -5.61
C ILE A 3 -20.27 -5.78 -6.51
N GLU A 4 -20.60 -4.58 -7.01
CA GLU A 4 -19.60 -3.70 -7.60
C GLU A 4 -18.46 -3.57 -6.58
N ALA A 5 -17.32 -4.17 -6.91
CA ALA A 5 -16.15 -4.10 -6.05
C ALA A 5 -15.76 -2.62 -5.95
N LYS A 6 -15.86 -2.05 -4.74
CA LYS A 6 -15.46 -0.67 -4.50
C LYS A 6 -13.98 -0.51 -4.90
N LEU A 7 -13.72 0.36 -5.85
CA LEU A 7 -12.36 0.63 -6.32
C LEU A 7 -11.55 1.33 -5.22
N HIS A 8 -10.28 0.96 -5.12
CA HIS A 8 -9.36 1.55 -4.15
C HIS A 8 -9.02 2.99 -4.54
N SER A 9 -8.91 3.90 -3.57
CA SER A 9 -8.60 5.32 -3.85
C SER A 9 -7.24 5.56 -4.50
N LEU A 10 -6.32 4.62 -4.35
CA LEU A 10 -4.99 4.61 -4.98
C LEU A 10 -4.94 3.84 -6.32
N LEU A 11 -6.08 3.44 -6.89
CA LEU A 11 -6.10 2.66 -8.13
C LEU A 11 -5.46 3.42 -9.30
N ASP A 12 -5.87 4.67 -9.54
CA ASP A 12 -5.35 5.46 -10.68
C ASP A 12 -3.83 5.70 -10.57
N PRO A 13 -3.28 6.15 -9.41
CA PRO A 13 -1.83 6.24 -9.22
C PRO A 13 -1.09 4.91 -9.44
N PHE A 14 -1.68 3.79 -9.02
CA PHE A 14 -1.08 2.48 -9.20
C PHE A 14 -1.06 2.08 -10.68
N LYS A 15 -2.18 2.26 -11.39
CA LYS A 15 -2.29 2.00 -12.83
C LYS A 15 -1.32 2.85 -13.65
N GLU A 16 -1.16 4.13 -13.31
CA GLU A 16 -0.18 5.01 -13.93
C GLU A 16 1.25 4.48 -13.75
N ARG A 17 1.62 4.08 -12.52
CA ARG A 17 2.94 3.50 -12.20
C ARG A 17 3.21 2.21 -12.99
N MET A 18 2.18 1.38 -13.15
CA MET A 18 2.28 0.08 -13.82
C MET A 18 2.07 0.15 -15.34
N ARG A 19 1.78 1.34 -15.90
CA ARG A 19 1.44 1.54 -17.31
C ARG A 19 0.21 0.72 -17.77
N ILE A 20 -0.79 0.61 -16.90
CA ILE A 20 -2.04 -0.10 -17.17
C ILE A 20 -3.12 0.93 -17.53
N PHE A 21 -3.68 0.85 -18.75
CA PHE A 21 -4.64 1.84 -19.26
C PHE A 21 -6.06 1.31 -19.45
N HIS A 22 -6.29 0.01 -19.20
CA HIS A 22 -7.61 -0.61 -19.31
C HIS A 22 -8.24 -0.86 -17.93
N SER A 23 -9.53 -1.19 -17.89
CA SER A 23 -10.28 -1.45 -16.65
C SER A 23 -10.47 -2.93 -16.31
N GLY A 24 -10.04 -3.84 -17.19
CA GLY A 24 -10.31 -5.29 -17.05
C GLY A 24 -9.75 -5.95 -15.78
N GLU A 25 -8.83 -5.29 -15.09
CA GLU A 25 -8.21 -5.78 -13.87
C GLU A 25 -8.43 -4.86 -12.65
N ASP A 26 -9.24 -3.80 -12.75
CA ASP A 26 -9.41 -2.78 -11.71
C ASP A 26 -9.85 -3.36 -10.35
N ALA A 27 -10.75 -4.34 -10.38
CA ALA A 27 -11.20 -5.04 -9.18
C ALA A 27 -10.09 -5.91 -8.56
N ASN A 28 -9.18 -6.46 -9.37
CA ASN A 28 -8.03 -7.21 -8.86
C ASN A 28 -6.97 -6.28 -8.27
N LEU A 29 -6.60 -5.21 -8.99
CA LEU A 29 -5.65 -4.21 -8.51
C LEU A 29 -6.14 -3.53 -7.22
N SER A 30 -7.44 -3.25 -7.12
CA SER A 30 -8.03 -2.68 -5.90
C SER A 30 -7.90 -3.63 -4.69
N ARG A 31 -8.09 -4.95 -4.88
CA ARG A 31 -7.87 -5.94 -3.81
C ARG A 31 -6.39 -6.05 -3.41
N MET A 32 -5.46 -5.94 -4.36
CA MET A 32 -4.03 -5.90 -4.07
C MET A 32 -3.66 -4.65 -3.26
N LEU A 33 -4.20 -3.50 -3.62
CA LEU A 33 -3.99 -2.24 -2.91
C LEU A 33 -4.59 -2.26 -1.50
N GLU A 34 -5.81 -2.79 -1.33
CA GLU A 34 -6.44 -2.96 -0.02
C GLU A 34 -5.60 -3.87 0.89
N SER A 35 -5.17 -5.03 0.37
CA SER A 35 -4.29 -5.95 1.09
C SER A 35 -2.97 -5.27 1.48
N SER A 36 -2.37 -4.48 0.59
CA SER A 36 -1.17 -3.71 0.88
C SER A 36 -1.41 -2.62 1.93
N GLN A 37 -2.50 -1.86 1.85
CA GLN A 37 -2.85 -0.88 2.87
C GLN A 37 -3.02 -1.51 4.25
N MET A 38 -3.72 -2.64 4.34
CA MET A 38 -3.88 -3.35 5.60
C MET A 38 -2.53 -3.80 6.19
N VAL A 39 -1.63 -4.33 5.37
CA VAL A 39 -0.31 -4.78 5.84
C VAL A 39 0.56 -3.60 6.26
N ILE A 40 0.64 -2.54 5.46
CA ILE A 40 1.43 -1.36 5.83
C ILE A 40 0.89 -0.73 7.12
N THR A 41 -0.43 -0.60 7.26
CA THR A 41 -1.07 -0.08 8.49
C THR A 41 -0.65 -0.88 9.72
N ARG A 42 -0.57 -2.21 9.62
CA ARG A 42 -0.13 -3.07 10.73
C ARG A 42 1.36 -2.94 11.04
N LEU A 43 2.18 -2.71 10.02
CA LEU A 43 3.63 -2.61 10.19
C LEU A 43 4.07 -1.26 10.76
N VAL A 44 3.41 -0.17 10.35
CA VAL A 44 3.80 1.20 10.72
C VAL A 44 2.87 1.85 11.76
N GLY A 45 1.78 1.18 12.12
CA GLY A 45 0.78 1.70 13.07
C GLY A 45 -0.20 2.73 12.50
N SER A 46 -0.08 3.11 11.22
CA SER A 46 -0.95 4.12 10.59
C SER A 46 -1.34 3.76 9.17
N GLY A 47 -2.63 3.95 8.86
CA GLY A 47 -3.20 3.76 7.52
C GLY A 47 -3.48 5.06 6.79
N ASN A 48 -2.91 6.19 7.25
CA ASN A 48 -3.16 7.51 6.68
C ASN A 48 -2.51 7.67 5.30
N ILE A 49 -3.27 7.43 4.23
CA ILE A 49 -2.79 7.54 2.85
C ILE A 49 -2.45 8.98 2.41
N HIS A 50 -2.76 10.00 3.22
CA HIS A 50 -2.32 11.37 2.96
C HIS A 50 -0.84 11.57 3.31
N ASP A 51 -0.30 10.77 4.22
CA ASP A 51 1.12 10.67 4.47
C ASP A 51 1.81 10.07 3.22
N HIS A 52 2.78 10.81 2.67
CA HIS A 52 3.46 10.41 1.45
C HIS A 52 4.24 9.10 1.63
N GLN A 53 4.89 8.90 2.77
CA GLN A 53 5.72 7.71 3.00
C GLN A 53 4.85 6.46 3.15
N ILE A 54 3.72 6.56 3.86
CA ILE A 54 2.75 5.47 3.97
C ILE A 54 2.16 5.14 2.60
N ARG A 55 1.75 6.16 1.83
CA ARG A 55 1.19 5.97 0.49
C ARG A 55 2.18 5.27 -0.45
N GLU A 56 3.45 5.67 -0.44
CA GLU A 56 4.48 5.01 -1.26
C GLU A 56 4.67 3.55 -0.85
N LEU A 57 4.76 3.22 0.45
CA LEU A 57 4.89 1.82 0.88
C LEU A 57 3.71 0.95 0.42
N ILE A 58 2.48 1.49 0.38
CA ILE A 58 1.30 0.77 -0.10
C ILE A 58 1.42 0.48 -1.60
N LEU A 59 1.77 1.50 -2.40
CA LEU A 59 1.93 1.38 -3.84
C LEU A 59 3.08 0.43 -4.19
N GLU A 60 4.21 0.52 -3.50
CA GLU A 60 5.37 -0.33 -3.70
C GLU A 60 5.02 -1.78 -3.34
N ARG A 61 4.44 -2.05 -2.17
CA ARG A 61 4.03 -3.41 -1.82
C ARG A 61 3.05 -3.99 -2.83
N ALA A 62 2.07 -3.21 -3.30
CA ALA A 62 1.15 -3.64 -4.33
C ALA A 62 1.87 -3.97 -5.65
N ARG A 63 2.92 -3.22 -6.02
CA ARG A 63 3.75 -3.52 -7.20
C ARG A 63 4.46 -4.87 -7.04
N TYR A 64 5.07 -5.12 -5.88
CA TYR A 64 5.72 -6.41 -5.63
C TYR A 64 4.71 -7.56 -5.62
N VAL A 65 3.49 -7.38 -5.10
CA VAL A 65 2.42 -8.39 -5.21
C VAL A 65 2.02 -8.64 -6.66
N TYR A 66 1.80 -7.58 -7.45
CA TYR A 66 1.44 -7.69 -8.85
C TYR A 66 2.52 -8.41 -9.68
N ASN A 67 3.79 -8.17 -9.36
CA ASN A 67 4.94 -8.78 -10.05
C ASN A 67 5.33 -10.16 -9.48
N ASP A 68 4.57 -10.73 -8.54
CA ASP A 68 4.87 -12.00 -7.87
C ASP A 68 6.25 -12.02 -7.18
N GLN A 69 6.54 -10.95 -6.45
CA GLN A 69 7.84 -10.66 -5.83
C GLN A 69 7.71 -10.16 -4.37
N VAL A 70 6.54 -10.32 -3.74
CA VAL A 70 6.22 -9.72 -2.42
C VAL A 70 7.22 -10.08 -1.32
N GLU A 71 7.91 -11.21 -1.41
CA GLU A 71 8.96 -11.63 -0.49
C GLU A 71 10.14 -10.65 -0.44
N PHE A 72 10.47 -10.00 -1.57
CA PHE A 72 11.57 -9.04 -1.65
C PHE A 72 11.19 -7.66 -1.10
N PHE A 73 9.91 -7.36 -0.95
CA PHE A 73 9.44 -6.07 -0.42
C PHE A 73 9.98 -5.82 0.99
N TYR A 74 9.90 -6.82 1.87
CA TYR A 74 10.25 -6.66 3.28
C TYR A 74 11.72 -6.33 3.49
N GLU A 75 12.62 -6.94 2.72
CA GLU A 75 14.05 -6.64 2.78
C GLU A 75 14.36 -5.27 2.17
N ASN A 76 13.77 -4.95 1.01
CA ASN A 76 14.05 -3.70 0.30
C ASN A 76 13.56 -2.46 1.05
N PHE A 77 12.45 -2.55 1.79
CA PHE A 77 11.83 -1.43 2.51
C PHE A 77 11.96 -1.54 4.04
N LYS A 78 12.80 -2.44 4.53
CA LYS A 78 12.97 -2.69 5.97
C LYS A 78 13.28 -1.43 6.77
N ALA A 79 14.21 -0.62 6.25
CA ALA A 79 14.65 0.61 6.91
C ALA A 79 13.52 1.65 6.97
N ASP A 80 12.77 1.83 5.87
CA ASP A 80 11.66 2.77 5.81
C ASP A 80 10.51 2.36 6.73
N ILE A 81 10.18 1.06 6.75
CA ILE A 81 9.16 0.51 7.66
C ILE A 81 9.56 0.74 9.11
N LEU A 82 10.83 0.47 9.47
CA LEU A 82 11.33 0.66 10.83
C LEU A 82 11.27 2.13 11.24
N ALA A 83 11.79 3.03 10.40
CA ALA A 83 11.78 4.46 10.67
C ALA A 83 10.36 4.98 10.94
N LEU A 84 9.42 4.68 10.04
CA LEU A 84 8.02 5.09 10.21
C LEU A 84 7.36 4.48 11.45
N SER A 85 7.66 3.22 11.77
CA SER A 85 7.10 2.59 12.96
C SER A 85 7.58 3.24 14.26
N LEU A 86 8.83 3.73 14.29
CA LEU A 86 9.40 4.43 15.45
C LEU A 86 8.86 5.85 15.59
N ASP A 87 8.76 6.59 14.48
CA ASP A 87 8.18 7.94 14.47
C ASP A 87 6.77 7.95 15.07
N LYS A 88 6.00 6.87 14.91
CA LYS A 88 4.65 6.76 15.49
C LYS A 88 4.63 6.40 16.97
N ILE A 89 5.61 5.63 17.44
CA ILE A 89 5.77 5.38 18.89
C ILE A 89 6.10 6.71 19.59
N GLU A 90 7.00 7.52 19.04
CA GLU A 90 7.36 8.81 19.63
C GLU A 90 6.18 9.81 19.67
N MET A 91 5.27 9.74 18.68
CA MET A 91 4.05 10.55 18.68
C MET A 91 3.05 10.11 19.76
N GLU A 92 2.87 8.80 19.99
CA GLU A 92 1.95 8.29 21.03
C GLU A 92 2.41 8.61 22.46
N ASP A 93 3.73 8.66 22.70
CA ASP A 93 4.30 9.01 24.01
C ASP A 93 4.29 10.54 24.30
N SER A 94 4.01 11.36 23.29
CA SER A 94 4.03 12.83 23.37
C SER A 94 2.66 13.48 23.59
N ASP A 95 1.58 12.69 23.59
CA ASP A 95 0.18 13.10 23.83
C ASP A 95 -0.32 12.71 25.24
#